data_AF-A0A948AK44-F1
#
_entry.id   AF-A0A948AK44-F1
#
_cell.length_a   1.000
_cell.length_b   1.000
_cell.length_c   1.000
_cell.angle_alpha   90.00
_cell.angle_beta   90.00
_cell.angle_gamma   90.00
#
_symmetry.space_group_name_H-M   'P 1'
#
loop_
_entity.id
_entity.type
_entity.pdbx_description
1 polymer ?
#
loop_
_entity_poly.entity_id
_entity_poly.type
_entity_poly.pdbx_seq_one_letter_code
_entity_poly.pdbx_strand_id
1 'polypeptide(L)' 'MKKLSYLLVPSGLISASAFAEDGPHSLSANVSMTSDYVFRGITQSSSDPAIQGGFDYSHSSGFYL' A
#
# COMPACT_ATOMS: atom_id res chain seq x y z
N MET A 1 -34.76 11.01 7.42
CA MET A 1 -33.87 9.99 8.01
C MET A 1 -33.82 8.79 7.08
N LYS A 2 -32.79 8.68 6.23
CA LYS A 2 -32.56 7.50 5.39
C LYS A 2 -31.13 7.05 5.65
N LYS A 3 -30.99 6.04 6.52
CA LYS A 3 -29.72 5.38 6.78
C LYS A 3 -29.48 4.42 5.62
N LEU A 4 -28.39 4.59 4.89
CA LEU A 4 -27.91 3.57 3.97
C LEU A 4 -26.45 3.27 4.33
N SER A 5 -26.32 2.28 5.19
CA SER A 5 -25.10 1.64 5.64
C SER A 5 -24.40 0.99 4.44
N TYR A 6 -23.31 1.61 3.98
CA TYR A 6 -22.43 1.04 2.97
C TYR A 6 -21.66 -0.14 3.59
N LEU A 7 -21.83 -1.32 2.99
CA LEU A 7 -21.09 -2.53 3.32
C LEU A 7 -19.59 -2.30 3.13
N LEU A 8 -18.80 -2.59 4.16
CA LEU A 8 -17.36 -2.76 4.09
C LEU A 8 -17.08 -4.11 3.40
N VAL A 9 -16.70 -4.08 2.12
CA VAL A 9 -16.13 -5.23 1.42
C VAL A 9 -14.62 -5.20 1.68
N PRO A 10 -14.04 -6.14 2.44
CA PRO A 10 -12.60 -6.23 2.57
C PRO A 10 -12.07 -6.94 1.32
N SER A 11 -11.79 -6.18 0.26
CA SER A 11 -11.07 -6.68 -0.92
C SER A 11 -9.64 -7.00 -0.49
N GLY A 12 -9.25 -8.28 -0.59
CA GLY A 12 -7.95 -8.77 -0.13
C GLY A 12 -6.78 -8.00 -0.73
N LEU A 13 -5.90 -7.49 0.14
CA LEU A 13 -4.57 -7.03 -0.25
C LEU A 13 -3.76 -8.23 -0.74
N ILE A 14 -3.42 -8.24 -2.02
CA ILE A 14 -2.36 -9.09 -2.54
C ILE A 14 -1.07 -8.26 -2.47
N SER A 15 -0.21 -8.56 -1.50
CA SER A 15 1.09 -7.93 -1.35
C SER A 15 2.16 -8.91 -1.85
N ALA A 16 2.82 -8.58 -2.96
CA ALA A 16 4.01 -9.29 -3.42
C ALA A 16 5.25 -8.55 -2.90
N SER A 17 6.01 -9.19 -2.01
CA SER A 17 7.28 -8.68 -1.48
C SER A 17 8.45 -9.32 -2.23
N ALA A 18 9.29 -8.51 -2.89
CA ALA A 18 10.57 -8.96 -3.41
C ALA A 18 11.66 -8.74 -2.35
N PHE A 19 12.43 -9.79 -2.04
CA PHE A 19 13.58 -9.73 -1.14
C PHE A 19 14.86 -9.46 -1.95
N ALA A 20 15.66 -8.48 -1.52
CA ALA A 20 16.99 -8.21 -2.06
C ALA A 20 18.08 -9.01 -1.31
N GLU A 21 19.14 -9.33 -2.05
CA GLU A 21 20.27 -10.23 -1.73
C GLU A 21 21.11 -9.81 -0.51
N ASP A 22 21.90 -10.76 0.04
CA ASP A 22 22.80 -10.68 1.22
C ASP A 22 24.00 -9.71 1.03
N GLY A 23 23.75 -8.47 0.59
CA GLY A 23 24.73 -7.39 0.44
C GLY A 23 24.56 -6.28 1.50
N PRO A 24 25.47 -5.29 1.56
CA PRO A 24 25.32 -4.16 2.48
C PRO A 24 24.15 -3.24 2.13
N HIS A 25 23.55 -3.41 0.95
CA HIS A 25 22.39 -2.68 0.47
C HIS A 25 21.19 -3.61 0.37
N SER A 26 20.07 -3.22 0.95
CA SER A 26 18.79 -3.91 0.78
C SER A 26 17.77 -2.93 0.23
N LEU A 27 17.15 -3.31 -0.89
CA LEU A 27 16.07 -2.58 -1.53
C LEU A 27 14.84 -3.48 -1.54
N SER A 28 13.76 -3.04 -0.91
CA SER A 28 12.45 -3.67 -1.05
C SER A 28 11.50 -2.74 -1.79
N ALA A 29 10.51 -3.35 -2.44
CA ALA A 29 9.45 -2.63 -3.12
C ALA A 29 8.14 -3.37 -2.90
N ASN A 30 7.06 -2.60 -2.74
CA ASN A 30 5.71 -3.12 -2.63
C ASN A 30 4.79 -2.41 -3.60
N VAL A 31 3.80 -3.13 -4.11
CA VAL A 31 2.74 -2.60 -4.96
C VAL A 31 1.41 -3.14 -4.49
N SER A 32 0.39 -2.30 -4.55
CA SER A 32 -0.97 -2.58 -4.15
C SER A 32 -1.94 -1.87 -5.07
N MET A 33 -3.11 -2.48 -5.28
CA MET A 33 -4.17 -1.94 -6.11
C MET A 33 -5.49 -2.08 -5.35
N THR A 34 -6.31 -1.03 -5.40
CA THR A 34 -7.64 -0.99 -4.76
C THR A 34 -8.66 -0.39 -5.72
N SER A 35 -9.92 -0.77 -5.59
CA SER A 35 -11.02 -0.19 -6.38
C SER A 35 -11.38 1.22 -5.94
N ASP A 36 -11.16 1.57 -4.67
CA ASP A 36 -11.28 2.93 -4.12
C ASP A 36 -10.30 3.06 -2.95
N TYR A 37 -9.61 4.19 -2.86
CA TYR A 37 -8.71 4.49 -1.76
C TYR A 37 -9.39 5.41 -0.75
N VAL A 38 -9.81 4.86 0.40
CA VAL A 38 -10.52 5.61 1.44
C VAL A 38 -9.63 5.83 2.66
N PHE A 39 -9.39 7.09 3.03
CA PHE A 39 -8.68 7.47 4.24
C PHE A 39 -9.63 8.16 5.23
N ARG A 40 -9.78 7.59 6.43
CA ARG A 40 -10.67 8.11 7.50
C ARG A 40 -12.12 8.36 7.03
N GLY A 41 -12.62 7.53 6.11
CA GLY A 41 -13.96 7.65 5.55
C GLY A 41 -14.12 8.65 4.40
N ILE A 42 -13.02 9.22 3.89
CA ILE A 42 -13.02 10.14 2.74
C ILE A 42 -12.26 9.47 1.59
N THR A 43 -12.91 9.33 0.43
CA THR A 43 -12.23 8.85 -0.79
C THR A 43 -11.12 9.82 -1.19
N GLN A 44 -9.95 9.27 -1.49
CA GLN A 44 -8.76 9.98 -1.98
C GLN A 44 -8.58 9.78 -3.49
N SER A 45 -9.31 8.82 -4.09
CA SER A 45 -9.28 8.52 -5.52
C SER A 45 -10.61 8.78 -6.21
N SER A 46 -11.53 9.54 -5.60
CA SER A 46 -12.84 9.87 -6.16
C SER A 46 -13.71 8.65 -6.54
N SER A 47 -13.58 7.54 -5.81
CA SER A 47 -14.19 6.24 -6.14
C SER A 47 -13.66 5.57 -7.42
N ASP A 48 -12.54 6.06 -7.97
CA ASP A 48 -11.83 5.40 -9.06
C ASP A 48 -10.76 4.43 -8.52
N PRO A 49 -10.37 3.41 -9.31
CA PRO A 49 -9.28 2.51 -8.95
C PRO A 49 -7.97 3.26 -8.68
N ALA A 50 -7.26 2.85 -7.63
CA ALA A 50 -5.99 3.43 -7.23
C ALA A 50 -4.89 2.38 -7.16
N ILE A 51 -3.69 2.75 -7.61
CA ILE A 51 -2.46 1.97 -7.47
C ILE A 51 -1.56 2.71 -6.49
N GLN A 52 -0.98 1.97 -5.55
CA GLN A 52 -0.11 2.49 -4.51
C GLN A 52 1.09 1.56 -4.37
N GLY A 53 2.26 2.12 -4.10
CA GLY A 53 3.46 1.35 -3.88
C GLY A 53 4.48 2.13 -3.08
N GLY A 54 5.50 1.42 -2.62
CA GLY A 54 6.59 1.96 -1.82
C GLY A 54 7.91 1.32 -2.21
N PHE A 55 8.99 2.02 -1.86
CA PHE A 55 10.35 1.52 -1.94
C PHE A 55 10.99 1.74 -0.58
N ASP A 56 11.63 0.70 -0.06
CA ASP A 56 12.38 0.75 1.18
C ASP A 56 13.84 0.49 0.85
N TYR A 57 14.71 1.46 1.10
CA TYR A 57 16.15 1.30 0.94
C TYR A 57 16.82 1.32 2.32
N SER A 58 17.67 0.34 2.58
CA SER A 58 18.46 0.26 3.80
C SER A 58 19.90 -0.11 3.51
N HIS A 59 20.81 0.48 4.30
CA HIS A 59 22.23 0.17 4.26
C HIS A 59 22.68 -0.36 5.61
N SER A 60 23.56 -1.37 5.61
CA SER A 60 24.07 -2.05 6.82
C SER A 60 24.78 -1.12 7.81
N SER A 61 25.17 0.09 7.40
CA SER A 61 25.71 1.13 8.29
C SER A 61 24.66 1.77 9.20
N GLY A 62 23.38 1.40 9.10
CA GLY A 62 22.28 1.95 9.91
C GLY A 62 21.79 3.33 9.46
N PHE A 63 22.21 3.79 8.27
CA PHE A 63 21.62 4.97 7.64
C PHE A 63 20.34 4.55 6.90
N TYR A 64 19.21 5.08 7.35
CA TYR A 64 17.91 4.98 6.68
C TYR A 64 17.67 6.31 5.94
N LEU A 65 17.26 6.25 4.67
CA LEU A 65 16.86 7.43 3.88
C LEU A 65 15.39 7.29 3.46
#